data_AF-A0AAJ4RBQ2-F1
#
_entry.id   AF-A0AAJ4RBQ2-F1
#
_cell.length_a   1.000
_cell.length_b   1.000
_cell.length_c   1.000
_cell.angle_alpha   90.00
_cell.angle_beta   90.00
_cell.angle_gamma   90.00
#
_symmetry.space_group_name_H-M   'P 1'
#
loop_
_entity.id
_entity.type
_entity.pdbx_description
1 polymer ?
#
loop_
_entity_poly.entity_id
_entity_poly.type
_entity_poly.pdbx_seq_one_letter_code
_entity_poly.pdbx_strand_id
1 'polypeptide(L)'
;MKKLIVMGLSTLTLFALEIKDKVVITKEANPSSIKVILNIDNSQKKMQNAIDSAANNIKVLRPYCQKVTYSINPVYKYKGDVRIFEGYNSHIHAQCTFPRTQTKKFSDVFPKIKGIITIQNLRFALTPKEQEQMDKNLKLQAYLQIQNKQNELSKKLKLHCFAKNIQIKKHYPQMTIMKSLPMPIEKLKQSIEADYTIECF
;
A
#
# COMPACT_ATOMS: atom_id res chain seq x y z
N MET A 1 54.24 -40.87 38.79
CA MET A 1 53.83 -40.58 37.39
C MET A 1 52.69 -41.54 37.07
N LYS A 2 51.54 -41.22 36.48
CA LYS A 2 50.92 -40.00 35.93
C LYS A 2 49.42 -40.33 35.88
N LYS A 3 48.58 -39.35 36.21
CA LYS A 3 47.12 -39.37 36.02
C LYS A 3 46.79 -39.62 34.54
N LEU A 4 45.76 -40.43 34.27
CA LEU A 4 45.03 -40.38 33.00
C LEU A 4 43.55 -40.70 33.25
N ILE A 5 42.90 -39.73 33.90
CA ILE A 5 41.47 -39.48 33.73
C ILE A 5 41.41 -38.70 32.41
N VAL A 6 41.10 -39.36 31.30
CA VAL A 6 40.94 -38.71 30.01
C VAL A 6 39.67 -39.23 29.34
N MET A 7 38.74 -38.29 29.19
CA MET A 7 37.75 -38.20 28.13
C MET A 7 36.55 -39.16 28.18
N GLY A 8 35.70 -38.96 29.20
CA GLY A 8 34.25 -39.21 29.08
C GLY A 8 33.48 -37.95 28.66
N LEU A 9 34.08 -37.07 27.84
CA LEU A 9 33.55 -35.73 27.52
C LEU A 9 33.01 -35.60 26.09
N SER A 10 32.67 -36.71 25.43
CA SER A 10 32.34 -36.70 23.98
C SER A 10 30.89 -37.05 23.63
N THR A 11 29.96 -37.07 24.57
CA THR A 11 28.53 -37.33 24.26
C THR A 11 27.57 -36.38 24.99
N LEU A 12 27.94 -35.11 25.12
CA LEU A 12 26.97 -34.02 25.26
C LEU A 12 26.72 -33.46 23.85
N THR A 13 26.09 -34.26 22.99
CA THR A 13 25.36 -33.67 21.87
C THR A 13 24.24 -32.85 22.50
N LEU A 14 24.46 -31.55 22.68
CA LEU A 14 23.41 -30.59 22.98
C LEU A 14 22.40 -30.69 21.83
N PHE A 15 21.33 -31.46 22.04
CA PHE A 15 20.21 -31.49 21.13
C PHE A 15 19.51 -30.14 21.24
N ALA A 16 19.99 -29.18 20.44
CA ALA A 16 19.30 -27.92 20.25
C ALA A 16 17.95 -28.24 19.58
N LEU A 17 16.87 -28.00 20.30
CA LEU A 17 15.53 -28.18 19.75
C LEU A 17 15.22 -26.95 18.91
N GLU A 18 15.08 -27.13 17.59
CA GLU A 18 14.62 -26.08 16.68
C GLU A 18 13.12 -26.24 16.39
N ILE A 19 12.36 -25.19 16.68
CA ILE A 19 10.93 -25.09 16.39
C ILE A 19 10.73 -23.99 15.37
N LYS A 20 10.24 -24.34 14.18
CA LYS A 20 9.84 -23.37 13.15
C LYS A 20 8.35 -23.11 13.29
N ASP A 21 7.97 -21.85 13.34
CA ASP A 21 6.58 -21.44 13.49
C ASP A 21 6.33 -20.12 12.76
N LYS A 22 5.06 -19.75 12.66
CA LYS A 22 4.61 -18.49 12.04
C LYS A 22 3.57 -17.80 12.89
N VAL A 23 3.58 -16.48 12.85
CA VAL A 23 2.55 -15.66 13.47
C VAL A 23 1.95 -14.71 12.43
N VAL A 24 0.62 -14.64 12.42
CA VAL A 24 -0.12 -13.70 11.55
C VAL A 24 -0.84 -12.71 12.43
N ILE A 25 -0.46 -11.44 12.35
CA ILE A 25 -1.12 -10.36 13.05
C ILE A 25 -1.97 -9.59 12.05
N THR A 26 -3.26 -9.45 12.32
CA THR A 26 -4.18 -8.65 11.52
C THR A 26 -4.75 -7.52 12.36
N LYS A 27 -4.82 -6.31 11.79
CA LYS A 27 -5.43 -5.15 12.42
C LYS A 27 -6.38 -4.45 11.45
N GLU A 28 -7.50 -4.01 11.99
CA GLU A 28 -8.44 -3.14 11.28
C GLU A 28 -8.14 -1.68 11.58
N ALA A 29 -8.28 -0.82 10.57
CA ALA A 29 -8.18 0.62 10.73
C ALA A 29 -9.34 1.31 10.01
N ASN A 30 -9.83 2.39 10.63
CA ASN A 30 -10.79 3.27 10.00
C ASN A 30 -10.02 4.21 9.06
N PRO A 31 -10.26 4.17 7.75
CA PRO A 31 -9.60 5.08 6.83
C PRO A 31 -10.03 6.52 7.10
N SER A 32 -9.06 7.42 7.18
CA SER A 32 -9.26 8.86 7.35
C SER A 32 -9.22 9.63 6.02
N SER A 33 -8.70 8.99 4.96
CA SER A 33 -8.53 9.61 3.64
C SER A 33 -9.17 8.80 2.51
N ILE A 34 -9.37 9.46 1.38
CA ILE A 34 -9.81 8.87 0.12
C ILE A 34 -8.71 9.12 -0.89
N LYS A 35 -8.35 8.08 -1.64
CA LYS A 35 -7.48 8.16 -2.80
C LYS A 35 -8.30 7.98 -4.06
N VAL A 36 -8.14 8.91 -5.00
CA VAL A 36 -8.79 8.91 -6.31
C VAL A 36 -7.75 9.02 -7.40
N ILE A 37 -7.89 8.22 -8.44
CA ILE A 37 -7.12 8.31 -9.68
C ILE A 37 -8.10 8.72 -10.78
N LEU A 38 -7.85 9.88 -11.36
CA LEU A 38 -8.66 10.47 -12.41
C LEU A 38 -7.89 10.48 -13.73
N ASN A 39 -8.59 10.15 -14.80
CA ASN A 39 -8.22 10.53 -16.15
C ASN A 39 -9.16 11.60 -16.67
N ILE A 40 -8.63 12.59 -17.37
CA ILE A 40 -9.43 13.63 -18.01
C ILE A 40 -8.99 13.74 -19.45
N ASP A 41 -9.94 13.55 -20.36
CA ASP A 41 -9.73 13.68 -21.80
C ASP A 41 -10.51 14.88 -22.33
N ASN A 42 -9.83 15.76 -23.07
CA ASN A 42 -10.44 16.95 -23.63
C ASN A 42 -9.95 17.21 -25.06
N SER A 43 -10.87 17.10 -26.02
CA SER A 43 -10.59 17.32 -27.43
C SER A 43 -10.87 18.77 -27.84
N GLN A 44 -9.91 19.38 -28.54
CA GLN A 44 -9.94 20.77 -28.99
C GLN A 44 -9.42 20.88 -30.43
N LYS A 45 -10.00 21.77 -31.24
CA LYS A 45 -9.53 21.99 -32.62
C LYS A 45 -8.16 22.66 -32.71
N LYS A 46 -7.82 23.53 -31.74
CA LYS A 46 -6.57 24.31 -31.71
C LYS A 46 -5.68 23.85 -30.55
N MET A 47 -4.37 23.79 -30.79
CA MET A 47 -3.38 23.38 -29.78
C MET A 47 -3.41 24.29 -28.55
N GLN A 48 -3.48 25.61 -28.76
CA GLN A 48 -3.53 26.58 -27.65
C GLN A 48 -4.74 26.31 -26.74
N ASN A 49 -5.92 26.06 -27.31
CA ASN A 49 -7.11 25.74 -26.52
C ASN A 49 -6.93 24.43 -25.71
N ALA A 50 -6.23 23.44 -26.27
CA ALA A 50 -5.93 22.20 -25.56
C ALA A 50 -4.98 22.45 -24.37
N ILE A 51 -3.97 23.30 -24.55
CA ILE A 51 -3.03 23.75 -23.51
C ILE A 51 -3.79 24.51 -22.42
N ASP A 52 -4.59 25.51 -22.77
CA ASP A 52 -5.33 26.35 -21.83
C ASP A 52 -6.32 25.52 -21.01
N SER A 53 -7.00 24.57 -21.66
CA SER A 53 -7.90 23.65 -20.98
C SER A 53 -7.15 22.73 -20.01
N ALA A 54 -5.99 22.21 -20.42
CA ALA A 54 -5.18 21.38 -19.55
C ALA A 54 -4.66 22.17 -18.34
N ALA A 55 -4.15 23.38 -18.56
CA ALA A 55 -3.66 24.28 -17.52
C ALA A 55 -4.77 24.64 -16.51
N ASN A 56 -5.98 24.95 -16.99
CA ASN A 56 -7.12 25.22 -16.13
C ASN A 56 -7.50 24.00 -15.27
N ASN A 57 -7.61 22.81 -15.89
CA ASN A 57 -7.93 21.57 -15.17
C ASN A 57 -6.86 21.25 -14.10
N ILE A 58 -5.57 21.40 -14.44
CA ILE A 58 -4.47 21.21 -13.49
C ILE A 58 -4.60 22.19 -12.32
N LYS A 59 -4.88 23.47 -12.59
CA LYS A 59 -5.07 24.50 -11.55
C LYS A 59 -6.20 24.14 -10.59
N VAL A 60 -7.32 23.63 -11.11
CA VAL A 60 -8.48 23.19 -10.32
C VAL A 60 -8.15 21.97 -9.45
N LEU A 61 -7.35 21.03 -9.96
CA LEU A 61 -7.02 19.78 -9.26
C LEU A 61 -5.90 19.89 -8.23
N ARG A 62 -4.95 20.82 -8.44
CA ARG A 62 -3.73 20.96 -7.63
C ARG A 62 -3.95 21.02 -6.10
N PRO A 63 -5.03 21.62 -5.57
CA PRO A 63 -5.28 21.62 -4.11
C PRO A 63 -5.52 20.22 -3.52
N TYR A 64 -5.95 19.24 -4.33
CA TYR A 64 -6.34 17.90 -3.88
C TYR A 64 -5.43 16.79 -4.40
N CYS A 65 -4.68 17.07 -5.46
CA CYS A 65 -3.92 16.06 -6.20
C CYS A 65 -2.42 16.23 -6.04
N GLN A 66 -1.77 15.23 -5.46
CA GLN A 66 -0.32 15.23 -5.19
C GLN A 66 0.50 15.01 -6.46
N LYS A 67 -0.07 14.31 -7.45
CA LYS A 67 0.59 14.04 -8.73
C LYS A 67 -0.39 14.31 -9.85
N VAL A 68 -0.03 15.21 -10.76
CA VAL A 68 -0.79 15.50 -11.97
C VAL A 68 0.18 15.50 -13.14
N THR A 69 -0.04 14.60 -14.09
CA THR A 69 0.73 14.50 -15.34
C THR A 69 -0.21 14.73 -16.50
N TYR A 70 0.26 15.38 -17.56
CA TYR A 70 -0.55 15.63 -18.73
C TYR A 70 0.24 15.41 -20.03
N SER A 71 -0.48 15.14 -21.10
CA SER A 71 0.05 15.08 -22.46
C SER A 71 -0.96 15.72 -23.43
N ILE A 72 -0.47 16.22 -24.56
CA ILE A 72 -1.31 16.78 -25.62
C ILE A 72 -0.88 16.12 -26.91
N ASN A 73 -1.80 15.41 -27.55
CA ASN A 73 -1.51 14.64 -28.75
C ASN A 73 -2.44 15.08 -29.89
N PRO A 74 -1.95 15.18 -31.14
CA PRO A 74 -2.80 15.43 -32.28
C PRO A 74 -3.69 14.20 -32.56
N VAL A 75 -4.96 14.46 -32.90
CA VAL A 75 -5.97 13.44 -33.20
C VAL A 75 -6.20 13.40 -34.70
N TYR A 76 -6.26 12.19 -35.24
CA TYR A 76 -6.51 11.96 -36.66
C TYR A 76 -7.57 10.89 -36.84
N LYS A 77 -8.40 11.09 -37.86
CA LYS A 77 -9.33 10.09 -38.35
C LYS A 77 -8.80 9.49 -39.64
N TYR A 78 -8.92 8.18 -39.76
CA TYR A 78 -8.50 7.43 -40.93
C TYR A 78 -9.73 7.07 -41.76
N LYS A 79 -9.69 7.39 -43.06
CA LYS A 79 -10.71 7.00 -44.03
C LYS A 79 -9.99 6.36 -45.21
N GLY A 80 -9.91 5.03 -45.23
CA GLY A 80 -8.98 4.30 -46.09
C GLY A 80 -7.53 4.66 -45.73
N ASP A 81 -6.71 4.96 -46.73
CA ASP A 81 -5.29 5.32 -46.55
C ASP A 81 -5.06 6.82 -46.27
N VAL A 82 -6.13 7.62 -46.14
CA VAL A 82 -6.03 9.05 -45.91
C VAL A 82 -6.15 9.37 -44.42
N ARG A 83 -5.15 10.10 -43.89
CA ARG A 83 -5.11 10.63 -42.53
C ARG A 83 -5.66 12.06 -42.49
N ILE A 84 -6.79 12.25 -41.85
CA ILE A 84 -7.45 13.56 -41.70
C ILE A 84 -7.20 14.09 -40.29
N PHE A 85 -6.59 15.26 -40.17
CA PHE A 85 -6.37 15.93 -38.88
C PHE A 85 -7.69 16.45 -38.30
N GLU A 86 -8.02 16.06 -37.06
CA GLU A 86 -9.27 16.46 -36.38
C GLU A 86 -9.05 17.46 -35.24
N GLY A 87 -7.82 17.59 -34.74
CA GLY A 87 -7.49 18.51 -33.65
C GLY A 87 -6.46 17.92 -32.71
N TYR A 88 -6.58 18.27 -31.43
CA TYR A 88 -5.71 17.85 -30.34
C TYR A 88 -6.55 17.28 -29.20
N ASN A 89 -6.07 16.23 -28.55
CA ASN A 89 -6.62 15.74 -27.28
C ASN A 89 -5.61 16.01 -26.17
N SER A 90 -6.04 16.71 -25.12
CA SER A 90 -5.28 16.78 -23.87
C SER A 90 -5.74 15.67 -22.94
N HIS A 91 -4.78 14.87 -22.47
CA HIS A 91 -4.98 13.79 -21.52
C HIS A 91 -4.30 14.15 -20.20
N ILE A 92 -5.05 14.16 -19.11
CA ILE A 92 -4.53 14.40 -17.76
C ILE A 92 -4.74 13.14 -16.93
N HIS A 93 -3.67 12.70 -16.26
CA HIS A 93 -3.73 11.68 -15.22
C HIS A 93 -3.42 12.34 -13.87
N ALA A 94 -4.37 12.26 -12.93
CA ALA A 94 -4.26 12.87 -11.62
C ALA A 94 -4.43 11.83 -10.50
N GLN A 95 -3.52 11.84 -9.53
CA GLN A 95 -3.62 11.07 -8.30
C GLN A 95 -3.88 12.01 -7.14
N CYS A 96 -5.04 11.84 -6.52
CA CYS A 96 -5.57 12.71 -5.49
C CYS A 96 -5.77 11.94 -4.20
N THR A 97 -5.37 12.54 -3.08
CA THR A 97 -5.54 11.98 -1.75
C THR A 97 -6.00 13.10 -0.84
N PHE A 98 -7.18 12.96 -0.25
CA PHE A 98 -7.76 14.01 0.58
C PHE A 98 -8.50 13.41 1.78
N PRO A 99 -8.66 14.17 2.88
CA PRO A 99 -9.42 13.70 4.04
C PRO A 99 -10.87 13.39 3.67
N ARG A 100 -11.47 12.37 4.28
CA ARG A 100 -12.89 12.00 4.05
C ARG A 100 -13.85 13.17 4.27
N THR A 101 -13.54 14.04 5.23
CA THR A 101 -14.32 15.26 5.52
C THR A 101 -14.36 16.25 4.34
N GLN A 102 -13.45 16.13 3.38
CA GLN A 102 -13.38 16.98 2.19
C GLN A 102 -14.04 16.37 0.95
N THR A 103 -14.71 15.21 1.07
CA THR A 103 -15.34 14.53 -0.08
C THR A 103 -16.25 15.46 -0.89
N LYS A 104 -17.09 16.26 -0.20
CA LYS A 104 -17.98 17.24 -0.85
C LYS A 104 -17.20 18.34 -1.58
N LYS A 105 -16.18 18.91 -0.93
CA LYS A 105 -15.33 19.94 -1.55
C LYS A 105 -14.59 19.41 -2.77
N PHE A 106 -14.19 18.14 -2.76
CA PHE A 106 -13.59 17.47 -3.91
C PHE A 106 -14.62 17.24 -5.02
N SER A 107 -15.83 16.76 -4.73
CA SER A 107 -16.87 16.58 -5.77
C SER A 107 -17.24 17.90 -6.45
N ASP A 108 -17.18 19.02 -5.73
CA ASP A 108 -17.47 20.36 -6.26
C ASP A 108 -16.44 20.86 -7.29
N VAL A 109 -15.33 20.12 -7.49
CA VAL A 109 -14.35 20.42 -8.55
C VAL A 109 -14.75 19.83 -9.90
N PHE A 110 -15.54 18.74 -9.94
CA PHE A 110 -15.89 18.07 -11.18
C PHE A 110 -16.62 18.97 -12.18
N PRO A 111 -17.59 19.83 -11.77
CA PRO A 111 -18.24 20.77 -12.70
C PRO A 111 -17.30 21.83 -13.28
N LYS A 112 -16.13 22.05 -12.66
CA LYS A 112 -15.14 23.07 -13.08
C LYS A 112 -14.09 22.51 -14.04
N ILE A 113 -14.05 21.20 -14.21
CA ILE A 113 -13.12 20.50 -15.10
C ILE A 113 -13.75 20.43 -16.49
N LYS A 114 -12.99 20.85 -17.51
CA LYS A 114 -13.41 20.74 -18.91
C LYS A 114 -12.97 19.39 -19.47
N GLY A 115 -13.89 18.63 -20.02
CA GLY A 115 -13.62 17.35 -20.69
C GLY A 115 -14.35 16.18 -20.05
N ILE A 116 -14.06 14.98 -20.54
CA ILE A 116 -14.63 13.73 -20.04
C ILE A 116 -13.76 13.28 -18.87
N ILE A 117 -14.37 13.10 -17.70
CA ILE A 117 -13.68 12.65 -16.48
C ILE A 117 -13.95 11.16 -16.30
N THR A 118 -12.89 10.37 -16.18
CA THR A 118 -12.96 8.94 -15.87
C THR A 118 -12.30 8.68 -14.53
N ILE A 119 -13.04 8.11 -13.58
CA ILE A 119 -12.49 7.62 -12.31
C ILE A 119 -11.89 6.24 -12.56
N GLN A 120 -10.56 6.15 -12.62
CA GLN A 120 -9.88 4.87 -12.79
C GLN A 120 -9.87 4.06 -11.49
N ASN A 121 -9.69 4.74 -10.36
CA ASN A 121 -9.63 4.11 -9.06
C ASN A 121 -10.15 5.07 -8.01
N LEU A 122 -11.04 4.59 -7.16
CA LEU A 122 -11.52 5.31 -6.00
C LEU A 122 -11.51 4.33 -4.83
N ARG A 123 -10.75 4.67 -3.79
CA ARG A 123 -10.57 3.82 -2.62
C ARG A 123 -10.36 4.61 -1.34
N PHE A 124 -10.77 4.01 -0.24
CA PHE A 124 -10.34 4.47 1.08
C PHE A 124 -8.85 4.21 1.28
N ALA A 125 -8.20 5.12 2.00
CA ALA A 125 -6.78 5.02 2.31
C ALA A 125 -6.49 5.54 3.72
N LEU A 126 -5.42 5.01 4.30
CA LEU A 126 -4.74 5.64 5.42
C LEU A 126 -3.81 6.72 4.88
N THR A 127 -3.64 7.79 5.64
CA THR A 127 -2.56 8.74 5.39
C THR A 127 -1.21 8.04 5.53
N PRO A 128 -0.14 8.55 4.90
CA PRO A 128 1.20 7.96 5.03
C PRO A 128 1.63 7.75 6.50
N LYS A 129 1.29 8.70 7.39
CA LYS A 129 1.61 8.61 8.82
C LYS A 129 0.83 7.52 9.54
N GLU A 130 -0.47 7.40 9.29
CA GLU A 130 -1.29 6.33 9.88
C GLU A 130 -0.86 4.95 9.39
N GLN A 131 -0.51 4.85 8.10
CA GLN A 131 0.02 3.64 7.51
C GLN A 131 1.33 3.21 8.19
N GLU A 132 2.25 4.15 8.39
CA GLU A 132 3.51 3.89 9.08
C GLU A 132 3.29 3.46 10.54
N GLN A 133 2.39 4.14 11.26
CA GLN A 133 2.08 3.79 12.64
C GLN A 133 1.42 2.41 12.74
N MET A 134 0.53 2.08 11.81
CA MET A 134 -0.10 0.75 11.74
C MET A 134 0.96 -0.33 11.48
N ASP A 135 1.90 -0.09 10.57
CA ASP A 135 3.01 -1.00 10.29
C ASP A 135 3.88 -1.25 11.52
N LYS A 136 4.29 -0.19 12.22
CA LYS A 136 5.10 -0.29 13.45
C LYS A 136 4.37 -1.08 14.53
N ASN A 137 3.09 -0.79 14.73
CA ASN A 137 2.26 -1.50 15.73
C ASN A 137 2.14 -3.00 15.40
N LEU A 138 1.88 -3.35 14.14
CA LEU A 138 1.79 -4.74 13.70
C LEU A 138 3.11 -5.47 13.96
N LYS A 139 4.24 -4.87 13.57
CA LYS A 139 5.58 -5.44 13.79
C LYS A 139 5.85 -5.66 15.26
N LEU A 140 5.59 -4.66 16.11
CA LEU A 140 5.75 -4.77 17.55
C LEU A 140 4.92 -5.92 18.13
N GLN A 141 3.66 -6.06 17.71
CA GLN A 141 2.80 -7.16 18.16
C GLN A 141 3.34 -8.53 17.74
N ALA A 142 3.86 -8.68 16.52
CA ALA A 142 4.48 -9.93 16.09
C ALA A 142 5.70 -10.27 16.96
N TYR A 143 6.59 -9.29 17.22
CA TYR A 143 7.73 -9.51 18.11
C TYR A 143 7.31 -9.90 19.53
N LEU A 144 6.31 -9.22 20.10
CA LEU A 144 5.80 -9.55 21.44
C LEU A 144 5.21 -10.96 21.49
N GLN A 145 4.48 -11.40 20.45
CA GLN A 145 3.96 -12.77 20.40
C GLN A 145 5.08 -13.82 20.26
N ILE A 146 6.07 -13.57 19.41
CA ILE A 146 7.25 -14.44 19.28
C ILE A 146 8.00 -14.54 20.61
N GLN A 147 8.22 -13.42 21.29
CA GLN A 147 8.88 -13.38 22.60
C GLN A 147 8.07 -14.12 23.67
N ASN A 148 6.74 -13.94 23.68
CA ASN A 148 5.87 -14.67 24.59
C ASN A 148 5.95 -16.18 24.33
N LYS A 149 5.98 -16.61 23.06
CA LYS A 149 6.11 -18.01 22.69
C LYS A 149 7.47 -18.60 23.10
N GLN A 150 8.54 -17.86 22.88
CA GLN A 150 9.88 -18.20 23.36
C GLN A 150 9.89 -18.40 24.88
N ASN A 151 9.34 -17.45 25.64
CA ASN A 151 9.28 -17.54 27.10
C ASN A 151 8.41 -18.71 27.58
N GLU A 152 7.30 -18.99 26.90
CA GLU A 152 6.43 -20.14 27.17
C GLU A 152 7.19 -21.45 26.97
N LEU A 153 7.92 -21.59 25.86
CA LEU A 153 8.72 -22.77 25.55
C LEU A 153 9.89 -22.94 26.51
N SER A 154 10.62 -21.86 26.85
CA SER A 154 11.70 -21.91 27.84
C SER A 154 11.20 -22.48 29.17
N LYS A 155 10.04 -22.01 29.64
CA LYS A 155 9.42 -22.49 30.89
C LYS A 155 8.96 -23.94 30.78
N LYS A 156 8.31 -24.31 29.68
CA LYS A 156 7.73 -25.65 29.47
C LYS A 156 8.80 -26.72 29.32
N LEU A 157 9.87 -26.42 28.58
CA LEU A 157 10.97 -27.34 28.31
C LEU A 157 12.04 -27.30 29.39
N LYS A 158 12.02 -26.28 30.27
CA LYS A 158 13.08 -25.99 31.24
C LYS A 158 14.46 -25.80 30.56
N LEU A 159 14.44 -25.19 29.38
CA LEU A 159 15.62 -24.87 28.56
C LEU A 159 15.68 -23.37 28.32
N HIS A 160 16.84 -22.87 27.89
CA HIS A 160 16.98 -21.50 27.42
C HIS A 160 16.61 -21.45 25.94
N CYS A 161 15.42 -20.93 25.63
CA CYS A 161 14.98 -20.72 24.25
C CYS A 161 15.24 -19.30 23.76
N PHE A 162 15.62 -19.16 22.49
CA PHE A 162 15.85 -17.89 21.79
C PHE A 162 15.17 -17.89 20.43
N ALA A 163 14.48 -16.79 20.09
CA ALA A 163 13.97 -16.58 18.74
C ALA A 163 15.10 -16.10 17.80
N LYS A 164 15.24 -16.77 16.65
CA LYS A 164 16.17 -16.44 15.56
C LYS A 164 15.43 -16.44 14.21
N ASN A 165 16.09 -15.90 13.18
CA ASN A 165 15.61 -15.91 11.79
C ASN A 165 14.19 -15.32 11.61
N ILE A 166 13.85 -14.28 12.35
CA ILE A 166 12.53 -13.62 12.26
C ILE A 166 12.44 -12.89 10.91
N GLN A 167 11.58 -13.37 10.02
CA GLN A 167 11.30 -12.75 8.73
C GLN A 167 9.89 -12.20 8.70
N ILE A 168 9.77 -10.87 8.64
CA ILE A 168 8.47 -10.19 8.59
C ILE A 168 8.09 -9.93 7.13
N LYS A 169 7.05 -10.62 6.67
CA LYS A 169 6.39 -10.42 5.38
C LYS A 169 5.18 -9.51 5.55
N LYS A 170 5.13 -8.41 4.81
CA LYS A 170 3.99 -7.51 4.81
C LYS A 170 2.98 -7.95 3.76
N HIS A 171 1.74 -8.16 4.16
CA HIS A 171 0.64 -8.33 3.22
C HIS A 171 -0.07 -6.99 3.05
N TYR A 172 -0.12 -6.52 1.81
CA TYR A 172 -0.89 -5.33 1.49
C TYR A 172 -2.37 -5.69 1.45
N PRO A 173 -3.27 -4.85 2.02
CA PRO A 173 -4.70 -5.05 1.92
C PRO A 173 -5.10 -5.31 0.47
N GLN A 174 -5.87 -6.38 0.23
CA GLN A 174 -6.68 -6.45 -0.97
C GLN A 174 -7.75 -5.35 -0.83
N MET A 175 -7.67 -4.34 -1.69
CA MET A 175 -8.59 -3.21 -1.68
C MET A 175 -9.63 -3.38 -2.78
N THR A 176 -10.90 -3.19 -2.43
CA THR A 176 -11.98 -3.07 -3.41
C THR A 176 -11.80 -1.78 -4.21
N ILE A 177 -11.69 -1.89 -5.53
CA ILE A 177 -11.61 -0.73 -6.41
C ILE A 177 -13.04 -0.31 -6.76
N MET A 178 -13.43 0.91 -6.40
CA MET A 178 -14.70 1.49 -6.80
C MET A 178 -14.54 2.47 -7.96
N LYS A 179 -15.64 2.68 -8.71
CA LYS A 179 -15.70 3.58 -9.87
C LYS A 179 -16.62 4.79 -9.68
N SER A 180 -17.34 4.89 -8.57
CA SER A 180 -18.31 5.97 -8.30
C SER A 180 -18.42 6.32 -6.81
N LEU A 181 -18.83 7.56 -6.53
CA LEU A 181 -19.20 8.05 -5.20
C LEU A 181 -20.74 8.02 -5.03
N PRO A 182 -21.28 7.85 -3.80
CA PRO A 182 -20.58 7.64 -2.53
C PRO A 182 -20.11 6.19 -2.34
N MET A 183 -19.01 6.02 -1.60
CA MET A 183 -18.50 4.69 -1.25
C MET A 183 -19.11 4.19 0.07
N PRO A 184 -19.49 2.90 0.19
CA PRO A 184 -19.83 2.29 1.47
C PRO A 184 -18.61 2.29 2.40
N ILE A 185 -18.81 2.57 3.68
CA ILE A 185 -17.70 2.67 4.64
C ILE A 185 -17.08 1.29 4.84
N GLU A 186 -15.85 1.10 4.36
CA GLU A 186 -15.08 -0.12 4.58
C GLU A 186 -13.92 0.14 5.55
N LYS A 187 -13.74 -0.77 6.51
CA LYS A 187 -12.52 -0.81 7.33
C LYS A 187 -11.39 -1.39 6.50
N LEU A 188 -10.22 -0.79 6.59
CA LEU A 188 -9.02 -1.34 5.96
C LEU A 188 -8.44 -2.41 6.89
N LYS A 189 -8.27 -3.63 6.36
CA LYS A 189 -7.58 -4.72 7.03
C LYS A 189 -6.15 -4.80 6.56
N GLN A 190 -5.20 -4.81 7.47
CA GLN A 190 -3.82 -5.07 7.13
C GLN A 190 -3.26 -6.16 8.01
N SER A 191 -2.46 -7.03 7.41
CA SER A 191 -1.79 -8.10 8.11
C SER A 191 -0.28 -8.10 7.84
N ILE A 192 0.45 -8.62 8.81
CA ILE A 192 1.81 -9.08 8.62
C ILE A 192 1.87 -10.56 9.00
N GLU A 193 2.71 -11.28 8.29
CA GLU A 193 3.14 -12.63 8.65
C GLU A 193 4.59 -12.53 9.12
N ALA A 194 4.91 -13.18 10.23
CA ALA A 194 6.29 -13.33 10.67
C ALA A 194 6.62 -14.81 10.82
N ASP A 195 7.51 -15.29 9.96
CA ASP A 195 8.11 -16.62 10.08
C ASP A 195 9.29 -16.52 11.04
N TYR A 196 9.44 -17.48 11.95
CA TYR A 196 10.51 -17.46 12.93
C TYR A 196 10.93 -18.87 13.33
N THR A 197 12.14 -18.98 13.90
CA THR A 197 12.64 -20.21 14.50
C THR A 197 12.95 -19.95 15.97
N ILE A 198 12.53 -20.84 16.86
CA ILE A 198 12.95 -20.85 18.26
C ILE A 198 13.93 -22.00 18.44
N GLU A 199 15.10 -21.69 18.98
CA GLU A 199 16.12 -22.67 19.34
C GLU A 199 16.21 -22.76 20.86
N CYS A 200 16.15 -23.97 21.42
CA CYS A 200 16.23 -24.21 22.86
C CYS A 200 17.39 -25.16 23.19
N PHE A 201 18.19 -24.81 24.19
CA PHE A 201 19.31 -25.61 24.70
C PHE A 201 19.53 -25.42 26.20
#